data_AF-A0A2P1UBI4-F1
#
_entry.id   AF-A0A2P1UBI4-F1
#
_cell.length_a   1.000
_cell.length_b   1.000
_cell.length_c   1.000
_cell.angle_alpha   90.00
_cell.angle_beta   90.00
_cell.angle_gamma   90.00
#
_symmetry.space_group_name_H-M   'P 1'
#
loop_
_entity.id
_entity.type
_entity.pdbx_description
1 polymer ?
#
loop_
_entity_poly.entity_id
_entity_poly.type
_entity_poly.pdbx_seq_one_letter_code
_entity_poly.pdbx_strand_id
1 'polypeptide(L)'
;MDLQKFLEKLPQQYQDWGSPLMSPISEQLTILSQKNASYPDRNLFPLLNLAVACLQPDEVYCQVGCFRCGSLVAAFCNNSDRYGYGVEAFFKYDLLNNGKTL
;
A
#
# COMPACT_ATOMS: atom_id res chain seq x y z
N MET A 1 -5.31 14.99 -5.50
CA MET A 1 -3.88 14.72 -5.35
C MET A 1 -3.17 15.70 -6.27
N ASP A 2 -1.98 16.18 -5.92
CA ASP A 2 -1.08 16.85 -6.87
C ASP A 2 -0.57 15.83 -7.90
N LEU A 3 -1.32 15.68 -8.99
CA LEU A 3 -1.04 14.68 -10.02
C LEU A 3 0.27 14.97 -10.75
N GLN A 4 0.59 16.26 -10.97
CA GLN A 4 1.82 16.64 -11.64
C GLN A 4 3.03 16.25 -10.79
N LYS A 5 3.04 16.63 -9.51
CA LYS A 5 4.10 16.25 -8.57
C LYS A 5 4.24 14.73 -8.47
N PHE A 6 3.13 13.99 -8.46
CA PHE A 6 3.15 12.53 -8.42
C PHE A 6 3.85 11.95 -9.66
N LEU A 7 3.44 12.35 -10.87
CA LEU A 7 4.03 11.86 -12.12
C LEU A 7 5.51 12.21 -12.27
N GLU A 8 5.91 13.41 -11.83
CA GLU A 8 7.31 13.85 -11.86
C GLU A 8 8.20 13.05 -10.88
N LYS A 9 7.67 12.70 -9.71
CA LYS A 9 8.42 11.99 -8.66
C LYS A 9 8.37 10.47 -8.76
N LEU A 10 7.40 9.92 -9.48
CA LEU A 10 7.18 8.47 -9.55
C LEU A 10 8.39 7.71 -10.10
N PRO A 11 9.03 8.12 -11.22
CA PRO A 11 10.23 7.45 -11.72
C PRO A 11 11.39 7.44 -10.72
N GLN A 12 11.44 8.42 -9.83
CA GLN A 12 12.51 8.59 -8.84
C GLN A 12 12.38 7.64 -7.64
N GLN A 13 11.28 6.88 -7.54
CA GLN A 13 11.08 5.90 -6.46
C GLN A 13 11.68 4.53 -6.80
N TYR A 14 12.12 4.33 -8.05
CA TYR A 14 12.52 3.03 -8.55
C TYR A 14 13.85 3.08 -9.32
N GLN A 15 14.63 2.01 -9.18
CA GLN A 15 15.73 1.72 -10.09
C GLN A 15 15.17 1.10 -11.37
N ASP A 16 15.83 1.35 -12.50
CA ASP A 16 15.44 0.83 -13.82
C ASP A 16 13.97 1.09 -14.17
N TRP A 17 13.49 2.32 -13.91
CA TRP A 17 12.11 2.71 -14.18
C TRP A 17 11.67 2.36 -15.60
N GLY A 18 10.49 1.74 -15.72
CA GLY A 18 9.93 1.30 -17.00
C GLY A 18 10.46 -0.05 -17.51
N SER A 19 11.45 -0.64 -16.84
CA SER A 19 11.93 -2.00 -17.14
C SER A 19 11.14 -3.07 -16.39
N PRO A 20 11.01 -4.30 -16.92
CA PRO A 20 10.54 -5.45 -16.16
C PRO A 20 11.39 -5.76 -14.91
N LEU A 21 12.64 -5.29 -14.88
CA LEU A 21 13.57 -5.46 -13.75
C LEU A 21 13.43 -4.37 -12.69
N MET A 22 12.51 -3.43 -12.86
CA MET A 22 12.28 -2.33 -11.94
C MET A 22 12.18 -2.80 -10.49
N SER A 23 12.79 -2.03 -9.60
CA SER A 23 12.81 -2.32 -8.17
C SER A 23 12.74 -1.04 -7.33
N PRO A 24 12.14 -1.09 -6.13
CA PRO A 24 12.10 0.05 -5.24
C PRO A 24 13.49 0.52 -4.83
N ILE A 25 13.69 1.84 -4.74
CA ILE A 25 14.92 2.41 -4.14
C ILE A 25 14.85 2.36 -2.60
N SER A 26 13.66 2.57 -2.02
CA SER A 26 13.50 2.63 -0.56
C SER A 26 13.66 1.25 0.09
N GLU A 27 14.74 1.07 0.83
CA GLU A 27 15.00 -0.14 1.62
C GLU A 27 13.91 -0.37 2.68
N GLN A 28 13.48 0.70 3.37
CA GLN A 28 12.44 0.61 4.41
C GLN A 28 11.13 0.06 3.85
N LEU A 29 10.67 0.58 2.70
CA LEU A 29 9.44 0.11 2.07
C LEU A 29 9.59 -1.31 1.49
N THR A 30 10.80 -1.65 1.02
CA THR A 30 11.13 -3.01 0.56
C THR A 30 11.03 -4.02 1.71
N ILE A 31 11.62 -3.71 2.87
CA ILE A 31 11.55 -4.55 4.06
C ILE A 31 10.10 -4.69 4.54
N LEU A 32 9.32 -3.60 4.54
CA LEU A 32 7.91 -3.63 4.90
C LEU A 32 7.10 -4.53 3.96
N SER A 33 7.37 -4.48 2.66
CA SER A 33 6.73 -5.35 1.66
C SER A 33 7.06 -6.82 1.92
N GLN A 34 8.34 -7.16 2.11
CA GLN A 34 8.78 -8.53 2.37
C GLN A 34 8.17 -9.13 3.64
N LYS A 35 7.99 -8.32 4.70
CA LYS A 35 7.35 -8.75 5.95
C LYS A 35 5.83 -8.94 5.83
N ASN A 36 5.20 -8.28 4.87
CA ASN A 36 3.76 -8.32 4.64
C ASN A 36 3.41 -9.21 3.44
N ALA A 37 3.78 -10.50 3.55
CA ALA A 37 3.65 -11.56 2.54
C ALA A 37 2.26 -11.71 1.87
N SER A 38 1.23 -11.00 2.37
CA SER A 38 -0.11 -10.90 1.77
C SER A 38 -0.16 -10.09 0.47
N TYR A 39 0.85 -9.28 0.13
CA TYR A 39 0.93 -8.58 -1.16
C TYR A 39 2.20 -8.98 -1.91
N PRO A 40 2.09 -9.64 -3.08
CA PRO A 40 3.26 -10.14 -3.81
C PRO A 40 4.03 -9.05 -4.56
N ASP A 41 3.48 -7.84 -4.70
CA ASP A 41 4.12 -6.78 -5.49
C ASP A 41 4.94 -5.81 -4.62
N ARG A 42 6.25 -6.01 -4.61
CA ARG A 42 7.24 -5.14 -3.96
C ARG A 42 7.18 -3.69 -4.45
N ASN A 43 6.71 -3.46 -5.68
CA ASN A 43 6.66 -2.13 -6.28
C ASN A 43 5.45 -1.32 -5.80
N LEU A 44 4.45 -1.97 -5.20
CA LEU A 44 3.23 -1.30 -4.76
C LEU A 44 3.47 -0.33 -3.60
N PHE A 45 4.36 -0.65 -2.67
CA PHE A 45 4.50 0.11 -1.43
C PHE A 45 5.06 1.53 -1.66
N PRO A 46 6.14 1.73 -2.44
CA PRO A 46 6.59 3.07 -2.84
C PRO A 46 5.54 3.86 -3.63
N LEU A 47 4.75 3.18 -4.48
CA LEU A 47 3.70 3.80 -5.27
C LEU A 47 2.65 4.44 -4.37
N LEU A 48 2.11 3.66 -3.42
CA LEU A 48 1.10 4.13 -2.48
C LEU A 48 1.66 5.20 -1.54
N ASN A 49 2.90 5.04 -1.08
CA ASN A 49 3.57 6.02 -0.25
C ASN A 49 3.72 7.38 -0.95
N LEU A 50 4.13 7.38 -2.22
CA LEU A 50 4.23 8.60 -3.01
C LEU A 50 2.85 9.24 -3.26
N ALA A 51 1.82 8.42 -3.51
CA ALA A 51 0.46 8.93 -3.70
C ALA A 51 -0.03 9.71 -2.46
N VAL A 52 0.20 9.18 -1.26
CA VAL A 52 -0.12 9.87 0.01
C VAL A 52 0.70 11.15 0.18
N ALA A 53 2.01 11.11 -0.12
CA ALA A 53 2.89 12.29 -0.07
C ALA A 53 2.50 13.42 -1.05
N CYS A 54 1.64 13.11 -2.03
CA CYS A 54 1.14 14.04 -3.03
C CYS A 54 -0.32 14.46 -2.78
N LEU A 55 -0.94 14.08 -1.66
CA LEU A 55 -2.27 14.59 -1.33
C LEU A 55 -2.24 16.11 -1.09
N GLN A 56 -3.31 16.79 -1.47
CA GLN A 56 -3.57 18.14 -1.01
C GLN A 56 -3.99 18.12 0.48
N PRO A 57 -3.86 19.24 1.21
CA PRO A 57 -4.17 19.29 2.65
C PRO A 57 -5.61 18.88 3.01
N ASP A 58 -6.56 19.10 2.10
CA ASP A 58 -7.99 18.82 2.25
C ASP A 58 -8.40 17.43 1.73
N GLU A 59 -7.45 16.65 1.22
CA GLU A 59 -7.71 15.32 0.68
C GLU A 59 -7.34 14.20 1.64
N VAL A 60 -8.03 13.07 1.49
CA VAL A 60 -7.81 11.87 2.29
C VAL A 60 -7.52 10.67 1.39
N TYR A 61 -6.58 9.84 1.80
CA TYR A 61 -6.36 8.54 1.15
C TYR A 61 -7.41 7.54 1.63
N CYS A 62 -8.04 6.81 0.72
CA CYS A 62 -8.97 5.75 1.06
C CYS A 62 -8.50 4.45 0.41
N GLN A 63 -8.37 3.39 1.21
CA GLN A 63 -8.05 2.06 0.73
C GLN A 63 -9.19 1.11 1.07
N VAL A 64 -9.83 0.57 0.03
CA VAL A 64 -10.79 -0.53 0.15
C VAL A 64 -10.04 -1.85 -0.02
N GLY A 65 -10.25 -2.78 0.91
CA GLY A 65 -9.46 -4.01 1.00
C GLY A 65 -8.08 -3.70 1.57
N CYS A 66 -7.98 -3.77 2.90
CA CYS A 66 -6.74 -3.49 3.62
C CYS A 66 -6.37 -4.65 4.55
N PHE A 67 -6.65 -5.89 4.14
CA PHE A 67 -6.33 -7.11 4.88
C PHE A 67 -4.88 -7.08 5.40
N ARG A 68 -4.73 -7.25 6.72
CA ARG A 68 -3.45 -7.15 7.47
C ARG A 68 -2.75 -5.79 7.42
N CYS A 69 -3.38 -4.77 6.84
CA CYS A 69 -2.99 -3.36 6.84
C CYS A 69 -1.60 -3.03 6.27
N GLY A 70 -0.86 -3.98 5.70
CA GLY A 70 0.53 -3.76 5.27
C GLY A 70 0.69 -2.64 4.24
N SER A 71 -0.17 -2.63 3.22
CA SER A 71 -0.21 -1.58 2.20
C SER A 71 -0.67 -0.22 2.75
N LEU A 72 -1.57 -0.21 3.73
CA LEU A 72 -1.99 1.01 4.42
C LEU A 72 -0.85 1.61 5.26
N VAL A 73 -0.15 0.78 6.04
CA VAL A 73 1.04 1.20 6.80
C VAL A 73 2.12 1.74 5.88
N ALA A 74 2.37 1.07 4.75
CA ALA A 74 3.33 1.54 3.76
C ALA A 74 2.96 2.90 3.16
N ALA A 75 1.67 3.12 2.86
CA ALA A 75 1.18 4.38 2.33
C ALA A 75 1.48 5.57 3.28
N PHE A 76 1.37 5.36 4.59
CA PHE A 76 1.59 6.41 5.61
C PHE A 76 3.00 6.48 6.18
N CYS A 77 3.90 5.58 5.78
CA CYS A 77 5.30 5.61 6.22
C CYS A 77 5.94 6.97 5.87
N ASN A 78 6.44 7.72 6.84
CA ASN A 78 6.96 9.09 6.67
C ASN A 78 5.95 10.13 6.13
N ASN A 79 4.64 9.83 6.14
CA ASN A 79 3.55 10.75 5.76
C ASN A 79 2.55 10.92 6.93
N SER A 80 3.05 11.07 8.16
CA SER A 80 2.23 11.09 9.38
C SER A 80 1.35 12.33 9.53
N ASP A 81 1.60 13.36 8.73
CA ASP A 81 0.80 14.59 8.62
C ASP A 81 -0.46 14.42 7.74
N ARG A 82 -0.62 13.26 7.11
CA ARG A 82 -1.73 12.95 6.20
C ARG A 82 -2.77 12.06 6.86
N TYR A 83 -4.00 12.17 6.37
CA TYR A 83 -5.12 11.38 6.85
C TYR A 83 -5.55 10.35 5.80
N GLY A 84 -6.04 9.22 6.28
CA GLY A 84 -6.71 8.26 5.42
C GLY A 84 -7.48 7.19 6.16
N TYR A 85 -8.29 6.47 5.40
CA TYR A 85 -9.22 5.46 5.88
C TYR A 85 -8.91 4.12 5.22
N GLY A 86 -8.73 3.09 6.03
CA GLY A 86 -8.77 1.70 5.59
C GLY A 86 -10.17 1.15 5.77
N VAL A 87 -10.75 0.59 4.72
CA VAL A 87 -12.06 -0.06 4.74
C VAL A 87 -11.85 -1.53 4.43
N GLU A 88 -12.14 -2.39 5.40
CA GLU A 88 -12.10 -3.84 5.22
C GLU A 88 -13.47 -4.45 5.53
N ALA A 89 -13.92 -5.32 4.65
CA ALA A 89 -15.07 -6.16 4.92
C ALA A 89 -14.58 -7.40 5.64
N PHE A 90 -14.77 -7.43 6.96
CA PHE A 90 -14.66 -8.68 7.69
C PHE A 90 -15.85 -9.56 7.32
N PHE A 91 -15.72 -10.31 6.22
CA PHE A 91 -16.56 -11.46 6.03
C PHE A 91 -16.25 -12.39 7.20
N LYS A 92 -17.21 -12.55 8.13
CA LYS A 92 -17.28 -13.75 8.94
C LYS A 92 -17.24 -14.88 7.91
N TYR A 93 -16.12 -15.58 7.82
CA TYR A 93 -16.19 -16.97 7.38
C TYR A 93 -17.15 -17.59 8.38
N ASP A 94 -18.40 -17.78 7.96
CA ASP A 94 -19.27 -18.68 8.69
C ASP A 94 -18.50 -20.00 8.73
N LEU A 95 -18.17 -20.44 9.94
CA LEU A 95 -17.61 -21.76 10.27
C LEU A 95 -18.60 -22.89 9.92
N LEU A 96 -19.53 -22.66 8.99
CA LEU A 96 -20.56 -23.57 8.54
C LEU A 96 -20.09 -24.25 7.26
N ASN A 97 -19.13 -25.16 7.41
CA ASN A 97 -19.30 -26.54 6.95
C ASN A 97 -18.03 -27.33 7.22
N ASN A 98 -18.01 -28.03 8.34
CA ASN A 98 -17.84 -29.47 8.31
C ASN A 98 -18.46 -30.04 9.59
N GLY A 99 -19.78 -30.24 9.52
CA GLY A 99 -20.47 -31.13 10.43
C GLY A 99 -19.80 -32.51 10.38
N LYS A 100 -19.05 -32.84 11.43
CA LYS A 100 -18.90 -34.20 11.92
C LYS A 100 -19.27 -34.17 13.39
N THR A 101 -20.55 -34.45 13.64
CA THR A 101 -21.06 -34.86 14.93
C THR A 101 -20.34 -36.14 15.37
N LEU A 102 -20.04 -36.22 16.68
CA LEU A 102 -19.47 -37.36 17.40
C LEU A 102 -20.23 -38.67 17.15
#